data_AF-A0AA37LUU9-F1
#
_entry.id   AF-A0AA37LUU9-F1
#
_cell.length_a   1.000
_cell.length_b   1.000
_cell.length_c   1.000
_cell.angle_alpha   90.00
_cell.angle_beta   90.00
_cell.angle_gamma   90.00
#
_symmetry.space_group_name_H-M   'P 1'
#
loop_
_entity.id
_entity.type
_entity.pdbx_description
1 polymer ?
#
loop_
_entity_poly.entity_id
_entity_poly.type
_entity_poly.pdbx_seq_one_letter_code
_entity_poly.pdbx_strand_id
1 'polypeptide(L)'
;MADPWTIVGSASAILTFVEFAGKCVKTAKSLHESASGSTEDNARFENVVTKMQDLIDRVKAERAGAPASEEEVGLFAVANECENLGRAILKLLHRTSRMKEGSLRETIRASISTVWNEKEVGDLQDQLQQCMTHLNIQILSIMRLVTSAVSHLQRTTN
;
A
#
# COMPACT_ATOMS: atom_id res chain seq x y z
N MET A 1 -3.88 9.59 -23.17
CA MET A 1 -4.94 9.74 -22.16
C MET A 1 -5.70 8.44 -22.10
N ALA A 2 -5.63 7.75 -20.97
CA ALA A 2 -6.56 6.68 -20.65
C ALA A 2 -8.00 7.21 -20.58
N ASP A 3 -8.98 6.33 -20.74
CA ASP A 3 -10.38 6.70 -20.54
C ASP A 3 -10.73 6.80 -19.03
N PRO A 4 -11.84 7.46 -18.67
CA PRO A 4 -12.27 7.65 -17.28
C PRO A 4 -12.28 6.38 -16.42
N TRP A 5 -12.65 5.23 -17.00
CA TRP A 5 -12.84 3.98 -16.25
C TRP A 5 -11.53 3.25 -16.02
N THR A 6 -10.58 3.32 -16.97
CA THR A 6 -9.20 2.87 -16.73
C THR A 6 -8.55 3.65 -15.59
N ILE A 7 -8.68 4.99 -15.56
CA ILE A 7 -8.13 5.82 -14.47
C ILE A 7 -8.72 5.43 -13.10
N VAL A 8 -10.02 5.13 -13.04
CA VAL A 8 -10.68 4.61 -11.82
C VAL A 8 -10.14 3.23 -11.42
N GLY A 9 -9.90 2.34 -12.38
CA GLY A 9 -9.32 1.01 -12.15
C GLY A 9 -7.94 1.09 -11.49
N SER A 10 -7.07 1.95 -12.01
CA SER A 10 -5.73 2.19 -11.45
C SER A 10 -5.79 2.83 -10.06
N ALA A 11 -6.69 3.78 -9.82
CA ALA A 11 -6.88 4.38 -8.50
C ALA A 11 -7.42 3.37 -7.46
N SER A 12 -8.28 2.44 -7.88
CA SER A 12 -8.74 1.32 -7.05
C SER A 12 -7.60 0.37 -6.68
N ALA A 13 -6.65 0.11 -7.59
CA ALA A 13 -5.45 -0.68 -7.30
C ALA A 13 -4.60 -0.05 -6.19
N ILE A 14 -4.36 1.25 -6.30
CA ILE A 14 -3.56 2.03 -5.35
C ILE A 14 -4.26 2.12 -3.99
N LEU A 15 -5.57 2.34 -3.95
CA LEU A 15 -6.35 2.31 -2.70
C LEU A 15 -6.24 0.94 -2.01
N THR A 16 -6.38 -0.16 -2.76
CA THR A 16 -6.24 -1.53 -2.25
C THR A 16 -4.86 -1.76 -1.64
N PHE A 17 -3.80 -1.26 -2.29
CA PHE A 17 -2.45 -1.27 -1.75
C PHE A 17 -2.34 -0.48 -0.43
N VAL A 18 -2.81 0.77 -0.40
CA VAL A 18 -2.68 1.67 0.75
C VAL A 18 -3.42 1.14 1.97
N GLU A 19 -4.62 0.59 1.80
CA GLU A 19 -5.33 -0.11 2.87
C GLU A 19 -4.55 -1.30 3.43
N PHE A 20 -3.90 -2.07 2.56
CA PHE A 20 -3.16 -3.26 2.95
C PHE A 20 -1.85 -2.91 3.66
N ALA A 21 -1.11 -1.92 3.15
CA ALA A 21 0.05 -1.35 3.82
C ALA A 21 -0.32 -0.82 5.22
N GLY A 22 -1.46 -0.12 5.36
CA GLY A 22 -1.96 0.34 6.65
C GLY A 22 -2.31 -0.79 7.62
N LYS A 23 -2.79 -1.94 7.14
CA LYS A 23 -2.98 -3.14 7.97
C LYS A 23 -1.63 -3.71 8.44
N CYS A 24 -0.62 -3.75 7.58
CA CYS A 24 0.73 -4.20 7.93
C CYS A 24 1.40 -3.32 9.00
N VAL A 25 1.39 -1.99 8.78
CA VAL A 25 1.99 -1.02 9.71
C VAL A 25 1.30 -1.02 11.08
N LYS A 26 -0.04 -1.16 11.12
CA LYS A 26 -0.80 -1.31 12.38
C LYS A 26 -0.45 -2.60 13.13
N THR A 27 -0.34 -3.74 12.44
CA THR A 27 0.09 -5.01 13.06
C THR A 27 1.52 -4.89 13.61
N ALA A 28 2.45 -4.28 12.88
CA ALA A 28 3.82 -4.07 13.37
C ALA A 28 3.87 -3.18 14.62
N LYS A 29 3.15 -2.05 14.61
CA LYS A 29 3.03 -1.17 15.80
C LYS A 29 2.42 -1.91 16.99
N SER A 30 1.33 -2.65 16.79
CA SER A 30 0.70 -3.43 17.87
C SER A 30 1.64 -4.45 18.49
N LEU A 31 2.52 -5.08 17.69
CA LEU A 31 3.51 -6.04 18.16
C LEU A 31 4.70 -5.39 18.90
N HIS A 32 4.97 -4.11 18.63
CA HIS A 32 5.94 -3.31 19.39
C HIS A 32 5.35 -2.82 20.73
N GLU A 33 4.08 -2.42 20.76
CA GLU A 33 3.42 -1.85 21.95
C GLU A 33 2.90 -2.91 22.93
N SER A 34 2.61 -4.14 22.48
CA SER A 34 1.93 -5.16 23.30
C SER A 34 2.91 -6.00 24.13
N ALA A 35 2.87 -5.83 25.46
CA ALA A 35 3.58 -6.70 26.40
C ALA A 35 3.02 -8.14 26.45
N SER A 36 1.74 -8.35 26.10
CA SER A 36 1.09 -9.66 26.06
C SER A 36 1.02 -10.21 24.62
N GLY A 37 1.47 -11.45 24.44
CA GLY A 37 1.61 -12.07 23.14
C GLY A 37 0.34 -12.73 22.60
N SER A 38 -0.51 -12.00 21.88
CA SER A 38 -1.41 -12.67 20.93
C SER A 38 -0.59 -13.25 19.77
N THR A 39 -0.80 -14.52 19.43
CA THR A 39 0.15 -15.31 18.62
C THR A 39 -0.54 -16.02 17.45
N GLU A 40 -1.10 -15.26 16.50
CA GLU A 40 -1.68 -15.78 15.26
C GLU A 40 -0.94 -15.34 13.97
N ASP A 41 -0.12 -14.29 14.00
CA ASP A 41 0.40 -13.65 12.79
C ASP A 41 1.48 -14.41 12.00
N ASN A 42 1.99 -15.56 12.46
CA ASN A 42 3.21 -16.14 11.87
C ASN A 42 3.00 -16.88 10.53
N ALA A 43 1.88 -17.58 10.33
CA ALA A 43 1.50 -18.11 9.01
C ALA A 43 0.99 -17.01 8.07
N ARG A 44 0.65 -15.85 8.65
CA ARG A 44 0.21 -14.65 7.95
C ARG A 44 1.37 -13.92 7.27
N PHE A 45 2.62 -14.08 7.74
CA PHE A 45 3.79 -13.36 7.20
C PHE A 45 4.07 -13.66 5.71
N GLU A 46 4.07 -14.93 5.30
CA GLU A 46 4.30 -15.30 3.89
C GLU A 46 3.16 -14.81 3.00
N ASN A 47 1.91 -15.02 3.43
CA ASN A 47 0.72 -14.49 2.76
C ASN A 47 0.76 -12.95 2.65
N VAL A 48 1.27 -12.25 3.67
CA VAL A 48 1.46 -10.79 3.66
C VAL A 48 2.56 -10.36 2.70
N VAL A 49 3.69 -11.08 2.65
CA VAL A 49 4.76 -10.83 1.68
C VAL A 49 4.26 -11.01 0.25
N THR A 50 3.64 -12.16 -0.07
CA THR A 50 3.07 -12.44 -1.38
C THR A 50 2.04 -11.39 -1.77
N LYS A 51 1.05 -11.11 -0.91
CA LYS A 51 0.02 -10.11 -1.19
C LYS A 51 0.59 -8.69 -1.34
N MET A 52 1.63 -8.34 -0.59
CA MET A 52 2.31 -7.04 -0.76
C MET A 52 2.99 -6.97 -2.13
N GLN A 53 3.67 -8.04 -2.54
CA GLN A 53 4.31 -8.15 -3.85
C GLN A 53 3.29 -8.09 -5.00
N ASP A 54 2.19 -8.85 -4.91
CA ASP A 54 1.09 -8.84 -5.87
C ASP A 54 0.49 -7.43 -6.05
N LEU A 55 0.30 -6.70 -4.93
CA LEU A 55 -0.24 -5.34 -4.95
C LEU A 55 0.77 -4.34 -5.52
N ILE A 56 2.06 -4.49 -5.24
CA ILE A 56 3.13 -3.70 -5.88
C ILE A 56 3.14 -3.94 -7.39
N ASP A 57 3.08 -5.20 -7.84
CA ASP A 57 3.19 -5.53 -9.25
C ASP A 57 1.92 -5.17 -10.02
N ARG A 58 0.73 -5.24 -9.39
CA ARG A 58 -0.48 -4.61 -9.92
C ARG A 58 -0.30 -3.09 -10.05
N VAL A 59 0.18 -2.42 -9.01
CA VAL A 59 0.44 -0.96 -9.03
C VAL A 59 1.51 -0.55 -10.05
N LYS A 60 2.38 -1.47 -10.50
CA LYS A 60 3.28 -1.26 -11.66
C LYS A 60 2.59 -1.52 -13.01
N ALA A 61 1.79 -2.57 -13.11
CA ALA A 61 1.08 -2.93 -14.35
C ALA A 61 0.11 -1.81 -14.78
N GLU A 62 -0.58 -1.20 -13.81
CA GLU A 62 -1.43 -0.02 -13.99
C GLU A 62 -0.62 1.25 -14.38
N ARG A 63 0.72 1.21 -14.27
CA ARG A 63 1.67 2.25 -14.75
C ARG A 63 2.43 1.85 -16.02
N ALA A 64 1.92 0.90 -16.81
CA ALA A 64 2.54 0.49 -18.07
C ALA A 64 2.32 1.53 -19.19
N GLY A 65 2.98 2.68 -19.08
CA GLY A 65 2.93 3.77 -20.05
C GLY A 65 3.46 5.09 -19.49
N ALA A 66 3.66 6.08 -20.37
CA ALA A 66 3.89 7.45 -19.94
C ALA A 66 2.52 8.11 -19.63
N PRO A 67 2.34 8.80 -18.48
CA PRO A 67 1.10 9.50 -18.18
C PRO A 67 0.87 10.64 -19.20
N ALA A 68 -0.38 10.80 -19.65
CA ALA A 68 -0.75 11.72 -20.73
C ALA A 68 -1.84 12.74 -20.34
N SER A 69 -2.22 12.78 -19.06
CA SER A 69 -3.09 13.78 -18.44
C SER A 69 -2.56 14.16 -17.05
N GLU A 70 -3.08 15.24 -16.46
CA GLU A 70 -2.68 15.68 -15.11
C GLU A 70 -3.09 14.66 -14.03
N GLU A 71 -4.26 14.02 -14.20
CA GLU A 71 -4.74 12.93 -13.36
C GLU A 71 -3.84 11.68 -13.48
N GLU A 72 -3.44 11.32 -14.70
CA GLU A 72 -2.49 10.23 -14.93
C GLU A 72 -1.13 10.52 -14.27
N VAL A 73 -0.61 11.76 -14.36
CA VAL A 73 0.64 12.18 -13.71
C VAL A 73 0.53 12.11 -12.18
N GLY A 74 -0.54 12.68 -11.62
CA GLY A 74 -0.77 12.68 -10.17
C GLY A 74 -0.92 11.27 -9.62
N LEU A 75 -1.65 10.40 -10.32
CA LEU A 75 -1.83 9.01 -9.93
C LEU A 75 -0.53 8.19 -10.04
N PHE A 76 0.27 8.44 -11.08
CA PHE A 76 1.60 7.84 -11.26
C PHE A 76 2.54 8.19 -10.09
N ALA A 77 2.47 9.43 -9.57
CA ALA A 77 3.25 9.86 -8.41
C ALA A 77 2.86 9.10 -7.13
N VAL A 78 1.56 9.04 -6.79
CA VAL A 78 1.06 8.27 -5.63
C VAL A 78 1.44 6.78 -5.72
N ALA A 79 1.41 6.23 -6.94
CA ALA A 79 1.77 4.85 -7.18
C ALA A 79 3.28 4.57 -7.04
N ASN A 80 4.16 5.54 -7.36
CA ASN A 80 5.57 5.49 -6.96
C ASN A 80 5.72 5.57 -5.42
N GLU A 81 4.92 6.44 -4.79
CA GLU A 81 4.60 6.50 -3.35
C GLU A 81 4.52 5.10 -2.72
N CYS A 82 3.50 4.39 -3.20
CA CYS A 82 3.13 3.04 -2.80
C CYS A 82 4.22 2.00 -3.08
N GLU A 83 4.86 2.05 -4.25
CA GLU A 83 5.91 1.09 -4.60
C GLU A 83 7.13 1.19 -3.64
N ASN A 84 7.47 2.40 -3.21
CA ASN A 84 8.55 2.64 -2.26
C ASN A 84 8.17 2.19 -0.84
N LEU A 85 6.97 2.55 -0.38
CA LEU A 85 6.41 2.07 0.90
C LEU A 85 6.35 0.53 0.95
N GLY A 86 5.89 -0.10 -0.14
CA GLY A 86 5.80 -1.55 -0.26
C GLY A 86 7.16 -2.24 -0.19
N ARG A 87 8.17 -1.68 -0.88
CA ARG A 87 9.58 -2.13 -0.76
C ARG A 87 10.11 -1.97 0.67
N ALA A 88 9.81 -0.87 1.34
CA ALA A 88 10.25 -0.64 2.72
C ALA A 88 9.63 -1.67 3.68
N ILE A 89 8.33 -1.93 3.56
CA ILE A 89 7.63 -3.00 4.30
C ILE A 89 8.26 -4.37 4.01
N LEU A 90 8.40 -4.76 2.73
CA LEU A 90 9.00 -6.04 2.34
C LEU A 90 10.43 -6.24 2.89
N LYS A 91 11.26 -5.19 2.86
CA LYS A 91 12.62 -5.23 3.42
C LYS A 91 12.62 -5.60 4.91
N LEU A 92 11.70 -5.03 5.69
CA LEU A 92 11.56 -5.29 7.12
C LEU A 92 10.91 -6.66 7.40
N LEU A 93 9.93 -7.08 6.58
CA LEU A 93 9.36 -8.44 6.63
C LEU A 93 10.42 -9.53 6.35
N HIS A 94 11.28 -9.33 5.35
CA HIS A 94 12.36 -10.27 5.02
C HIS A 94 13.45 -10.30 6.10
N ARG A 95 13.81 -9.15 6.69
CA ARG A 95 14.79 -9.09 7.79
C ARG A 95 14.27 -9.86 9.03
N THR A 96 12.97 -9.78 9.31
CA THR A 96 12.30 -10.62 10.32
C THR A 96 12.41 -12.12 10.00
N SER A 97 12.12 -12.52 8.75
CA SER A 97 12.07 -13.95 8.38
C SER A 97 13.43 -14.64 8.56
N ARG A 98 14.53 -13.95 8.24
CA ARG A 98 15.90 -14.49 8.34
C ARG A 98 16.40 -14.76 9.76
N MET A 99 15.68 -14.32 10.80
CA MET A 99 16.07 -14.53 12.20
C MET A 99 15.42 -15.78 12.84
N LYS A 100 14.66 -16.58 12.07
CA LYS A 100 13.85 -17.71 12.57
C LYS A 100 14.60 -19.03 12.83
N GLU A 101 15.90 -19.15 12.55
CA GLU A 101 16.63 -20.43 12.65
C GLU A 101 16.87 -20.96 14.08
N GLY A 102 16.33 -20.33 15.13
CA GLY A 102 16.47 -20.81 16.50
C GLY A 102 15.33 -20.44 17.47
N SER A 103 14.65 -21.47 17.98
CA SER A 103 13.61 -21.43 19.03
C SER A 103 12.30 -20.67 18.71
N LEU A 104 11.20 -21.22 19.21
CA LEU A 104 9.84 -20.88 18.82
C LEU A 104 9.27 -19.70 19.62
N ARG A 105 8.62 -18.76 18.90
CA ARG A 105 7.81 -17.63 19.40
C ARG A 105 8.58 -16.47 20.07
N GLU A 106 9.39 -16.72 21.08
CA GLU A 106 10.03 -15.62 21.86
C GLU A 106 11.16 -14.95 21.09
N THR A 107 12.06 -15.73 20.47
CA THR A 107 13.08 -15.23 19.54
C THR A 107 12.44 -14.41 18.41
N ILE A 108 11.27 -14.83 17.93
CA ILE A 108 10.57 -14.19 16.81
C ILE A 108 9.99 -12.83 17.24
N ARG A 109 9.41 -12.70 18.44
CA ARG A 109 8.94 -11.39 18.96
C ARG A 109 10.12 -10.44 19.13
N ALA A 110 11.18 -10.88 19.81
CA ALA A 110 12.37 -10.07 20.03
C ALA A 110 13.00 -9.63 18.70
N SER A 111 13.08 -10.55 17.72
CA SER A 111 13.54 -10.26 16.36
C SER A 111 12.66 -9.23 15.67
N ILE A 112 11.33 -9.37 15.67
CA ILE A 112 10.44 -8.41 15.00
C ILE A 112 10.55 -7.03 15.65
N SER A 113 10.50 -6.92 16.98
CA SER A 113 10.64 -5.62 17.67
C SER A 113 12.02 -4.98 17.47
N THR A 114 13.09 -5.78 17.30
CA THR A 114 14.45 -5.29 16.95
C THR A 114 14.55 -4.87 15.47
N VAL A 115 13.73 -5.44 14.59
CA VAL A 115 13.72 -5.23 13.14
C VAL A 115 12.70 -4.18 12.70
N TRP A 116 11.72 -3.87 13.53
CA TRP A 116 10.69 -2.85 13.36
C TRP A 116 10.72 -1.93 14.57
N ASN A 117 11.82 -1.19 14.73
CA ASN A 117 11.96 -0.27 15.86
C ASN A 117 11.01 0.93 15.71
N GLU A 118 10.78 1.67 16.80
CA GLU A 118 9.87 2.84 16.84
C GLU A 118 10.09 3.83 15.70
N LYS A 119 11.34 4.11 15.32
CA LYS A 119 11.66 4.97 14.18
C LYS A 119 11.27 4.33 12.84
N GLU A 120 11.62 3.06 12.61
CA GLU A 120 11.23 2.35 11.37
C GLU A 120 9.69 2.27 11.23
N VAL A 121 8.96 2.09 12.34
CA VAL A 121 7.50 2.11 12.37
C VAL A 121 6.96 3.53 12.10
N GLY A 122 7.56 4.57 12.69
CA GLY A 122 7.22 5.98 12.44
C GLY A 122 7.45 6.40 10.98
N ASP A 123 8.65 6.12 10.45
CA ASP A 123 9.01 6.39 9.05
C ASP A 123 8.01 5.74 8.07
N LEU A 124 7.50 4.53 8.38
CA LEU A 124 6.44 3.87 7.60
C LEU A 124 5.05 4.48 7.79
N GLN A 125 4.72 4.98 8.99
CA GLN A 125 3.45 5.68 9.24
C GLN A 125 3.40 7.00 8.47
N ASP A 126 4.50 7.76 8.44
CA ASP A 126 4.61 9.00 7.69
C ASP A 126 4.49 8.76 6.18
N GLN A 127 5.21 7.76 5.64
CA GLN A 127 5.08 7.37 4.23
C GLN A 127 3.66 6.91 3.86
N LEU A 128 3.01 6.12 4.73
CA LEU A 128 1.62 5.69 4.55
C LEU A 128 0.66 6.88 4.56
N GLN A 129 0.85 7.82 5.49
CA GLN A 129 0.01 9.00 5.61
C GLN A 129 0.18 9.95 4.42
N GLN A 130 1.40 10.07 3.88
CA GLN A 130 1.67 10.79 2.63
C GLN A 130 0.94 10.13 1.44
N CYS A 131 1.09 8.81 1.27
CA CYS A 131 0.37 8.05 0.23
C CYS A 131 -1.15 8.24 0.33
N MET A 132 -1.72 8.17 1.55
CA MET A 132 -3.16 8.41 1.79
C MET A 132 -3.58 9.83 1.42
N THR A 133 -2.81 10.83 1.84
CA THR A 133 -3.12 12.25 1.55
C THR A 133 -3.08 12.53 0.06
N HIS A 134 -2.02 12.09 -0.64
CA HIS A 134 -1.90 12.30 -2.09
C HIS A 134 -2.94 11.49 -2.87
N LEU A 135 -3.23 10.24 -2.48
CA LEU A 135 -4.31 9.44 -3.07
C LEU A 135 -5.68 10.13 -2.96
N ASN A 136 -6.01 10.69 -1.79
CA ASN A 136 -7.27 11.40 -1.59
C ASN A 136 -7.39 12.61 -2.53
N ILE A 137 -6.30 13.36 -2.74
CA ILE A 137 -6.27 14.47 -3.71
C ILE A 137 -6.56 13.96 -5.13
N GLN A 138 -5.95 12.85 -5.54
CA GLN A 138 -6.19 12.28 -6.88
C GLN A 138 -7.61 11.73 -7.04
N ILE A 139 -8.16 11.04 -6.03
CA ILE A 139 -9.55 10.56 -6.04
C ILE A 139 -10.54 11.72 -6.22
N LEU A 140 -10.30 12.87 -5.58
CA LEU A 140 -11.14 14.07 -5.77
C LEU A 140 -11.06 14.65 -7.20
N SER A 141 -9.91 14.50 -7.87
CA SER A 141 -9.79 14.89 -9.29
C SER A 141 -10.55 13.90 -10.20
N ILE A 142 -10.32 12.60 -10.00
CA ILE A 142 -10.95 11.52 -10.76
C ILE A 142 -12.48 11.56 -10.64
N MET A 143 -13.01 11.86 -9.45
CA MET A 143 -14.45 12.07 -9.22
C MET A 143 -15.06 13.11 -10.16
N ARG A 144 -14.35 14.22 -10.43
CA ARG A 144 -14.82 15.27 -11.35
C ARG A 144 -14.85 14.78 -12.79
N LEU A 145 -13.80 14.06 -13.20
CA LEU A 145 -13.64 13.48 -14.53
C LEU A 145 -14.69 12.39 -14.82
N VAL A 146 -15.01 11.54 -13.84
CA VAL A 146 -16.11 10.56 -13.95
C VAL A 146 -17.46 11.27 -14.03
N THR A 147 -17.68 12.30 -13.20
CA THR A 147 -18.94 13.08 -13.20
C THR A 147 -19.19 13.75 -14.56
N SER A 148 -18.16 14.34 -15.16
CA SER A 148 -18.29 14.94 -16.51
C SER A 148 -18.61 13.86 -17.55
N ALA A 149 -17.86 12.75 -17.57
CA ALA A 149 -18.09 11.64 -18.50
C ALA A 149 -19.51 11.06 -18.42
N VAL A 150 -20.02 10.80 -17.21
CA VAL A 150 -21.40 10.34 -16.99
C VAL A 150 -22.42 11.38 -17.49
N SER A 151 -22.20 12.67 -17.22
CA SER A 151 -23.09 13.73 -17.71
C SER A 151 -23.11 13.88 -19.23
N HIS A 152 -22.02 13.52 -19.92
CA HIS A 152 -21.96 13.48 -21.38
C HIS A 152 -22.71 12.28 -21.93
N LEU A 153 -22.52 11.08 -21.35
CA LEU A 153 -23.24 9.88 -21.77
C LEU A 153 -24.76 10.07 -21.66
N GLN A 154 -25.25 10.59 -20.53
CA GLN A 154 -26.67 10.92 -20.33
C GLN A 154 -27.22 11.93 -21.35
N ARG A 155 -26.37 12.79 -21.93
CA ARG A 155 -26.74 13.76 -22.96
C ARG A 155 -26.74 13.19 -24.37
N THR A 156 -26.24 11.96 -24.56
CA THR A 156 -26.20 11.26 -25.86
C THR A 156 -27.25 10.14 -25.99
N THR A 157 -27.90 9.76 -24.89
CA THR A 157 -28.99 8.76 -24.85
C THR A 157 -30.39 9.37 -24.73
N ASN A 158 -30.51 10.71 -24.74
CA ASN A 158 -31.77 11.47 -24.82
C ASN A 158 -31.77 12.32 -26.08
#